data_AF-A0A2D7M1L1-F1
#
_entry.id   AF-A0A2D7M1L1-F1
#
_cell.length_a   1.000
_cell.length_b   1.000
_cell.length_c   1.000
_cell.angle_alpha   90.00
_cell.angle_beta   90.00
_cell.angle_gamma   90.00
#
_symmetry.space_group_name_H-M   'P 1'
#
loop_
_entity.id
_entity.type
_entity.pdbx_description
1 polymer ?
#
loop_
_entity_poly.entity_id
_entity_poly.type
_entity_poly.pdbx_seq_one_letter_code
_entity_poly.pdbx_strand_id
1 'polypeptide(L)'
;MSPRSWETRQFCFVFIQRTLLGLFLFLGTAGLHLFLGQQGAAALGLESVQVGSEVQDGSEVKEALTRRLYEEKESKWILDAVGRMPEDVREPKGMSIGEIQKLTDEILLRGEGYFRDYPDGKSISKVIPAVCRIYLMNCNRHFIDSGRLFKERNGQDAPAAWTATLKQNYFDRIHTLLDGELAKIGEEAGTPCELVRLKADAFWHGQQYPRCINEYKRILDGCPDAEDRDVVLTALLNAQIRDRDHKGATVTADTFLEHHTDSDLLPHVLRLKAKALQEAGRLVDCLRWWKSIEGIIENAHRGDPLVFGEKTVEISDRCRKDFQRYYEEVNFSIGFLEFALGNYKSAAASFTREMEILTELINAQQASQVGQIYAKRTERVLDSLLRFAGKPAPAISLGEDWVGGVPFDPAQEQGNVLLLLFAPYENPRYFETLENLQKLYMTHGNDGLRVGWIASSKGKTDRQQQIDRLMSQCSRMGLAYPAGLDLAAGSPNFGQYNCPVGGATMVAIDRKGQLAWYKLDPTFRDDSVISQVALRLLAESP
;
A
#
# COMPACT_ATOMS: atom_id res chain seq x y z
N MET A 1 16.16 -73.80 -5.48
CA MET A 1 15.05 -72.86 -5.77
C MET A 1 13.93 -73.66 -6.43
N SER A 2 12.75 -73.73 -5.80
CA SER A 2 11.67 -74.64 -6.20
C SER A 2 10.83 -74.07 -7.36
N PRO A 3 10.22 -74.93 -8.19
CA PRO A 3 9.40 -74.54 -9.35
C PRO A 3 7.98 -74.10 -8.97
N ARG A 4 7.82 -73.31 -7.91
CA ARG A 4 6.51 -72.82 -7.41
C ARG A 4 6.35 -71.30 -7.38
N SER A 5 7.30 -70.55 -7.97
CA SER A 5 7.25 -69.06 -7.99
C SER A 5 6.90 -68.46 -9.36
N TRP A 6 6.71 -69.28 -10.41
CA TRP A 6 6.37 -68.81 -11.76
C TRP A 6 4.86 -68.91 -12.07
N GLU A 7 4.14 -69.88 -11.53
CA GLU A 7 2.69 -70.05 -11.79
C GLU A 7 1.82 -69.00 -11.07
N THR A 8 2.27 -68.44 -9.94
CA THR A 8 1.51 -67.42 -9.18
C THR A 8 1.54 -66.04 -9.84
N ARG A 9 2.52 -65.75 -10.70
CA ARG A 9 2.61 -64.47 -11.42
C ARG A 9 1.76 -64.42 -12.70
N GLN A 10 1.49 -65.57 -13.33
CA GLN A 10 0.60 -65.64 -14.50
C GLN A 10 -0.88 -65.58 -14.13
N PHE A 11 -1.28 -66.07 -12.94
CA PHE A 11 -2.69 -66.06 -12.50
C PHE A 11 -3.17 -64.64 -12.10
N CYS A 12 -2.33 -63.83 -11.45
CA CYS A 12 -2.68 -62.45 -11.07
C CYS A 12 -2.80 -61.49 -12.27
N PHE A 13 -2.03 -61.70 -13.34
CA PHE A 13 -2.08 -60.82 -14.52
C PHE A 13 -3.33 -61.06 -15.38
N VAL A 14 -3.79 -62.32 -15.48
CA VAL A 14 -5.02 -62.69 -16.21
C VAL A 14 -6.29 -62.28 -15.46
N PHE A 15 -6.28 -62.27 -14.11
CA PHE A 15 -7.40 -61.80 -13.30
C PHE A 15 -7.61 -60.27 -13.36
N ILE A 16 -6.51 -59.50 -13.37
CA ILE A 16 -6.56 -58.04 -13.48
C ILE A 16 -7.00 -57.59 -14.89
N GLN A 17 -6.56 -58.27 -15.95
CA GLN A 17 -7.04 -57.97 -17.32
C GLN A 17 -8.51 -58.34 -17.54
N ARG A 18 -9.03 -59.44 -16.96
CA ARG A 18 -10.46 -59.78 -17.06
C ARG A 18 -11.37 -58.85 -16.25
N THR A 19 -10.89 -58.32 -15.12
CA THR A 19 -11.64 -57.36 -14.30
C THR A 19 -11.70 -55.97 -14.92
N LEU A 20 -10.61 -55.52 -15.57
CA LEU A 20 -10.59 -54.24 -16.29
C LEU A 20 -11.39 -54.28 -17.61
N LEU A 21 -11.45 -55.42 -18.31
CA LEU A 21 -12.30 -55.58 -19.50
C LEU A 21 -13.80 -55.66 -19.15
N GLY A 22 -14.14 -56.25 -18.00
CA GLY A 22 -15.53 -56.30 -17.50
C GLY A 22 -16.08 -54.95 -17.04
N LEU A 23 -15.26 -54.11 -16.40
CA LEU A 23 -15.63 -52.74 -16.01
C LEU A 23 -15.78 -51.80 -17.23
N PHE A 24 -15.00 -52.02 -18.29
CA PHE A 24 -15.17 -51.29 -19.56
C PHE A 24 -16.44 -51.71 -20.33
N LEU A 25 -16.85 -52.99 -20.24
CA LEU A 25 -18.05 -53.51 -20.91
C LEU A 25 -19.37 -53.20 -20.17
N PHE A 26 -19.35 -52.94 -18.85
CA PHE A 26 -20.56 -52.61 -18.08
C PHE A 26 -20.78 -51.11 -17.81
N LEU A 27 -19.74 -50.26 -17.87
CA LEU A 27 -19.93 -48.80 -17.79
C LEU A 27 -20.10 -48.14 -19.18
N GLY A 28 -19.73 -48.84 -20.26
CA GLY A 28 -19.96 -48.39 -21.64
C GLY A 28 -21.41 -48.51 -22.13
N THR A 29 -22.27 -49.28 -21.45
CA THR A 29 -23.65 -49.57 -21.90
C THR A 29 -24.72 -48.71 -21.20
N ALA A 30 -24.43 -48.09 -20.06
CA ALA A 30 -25.31 -47.07 -19.48
C ALA A 30 -25.15 -45.69 -20.16
N GLY A 31 -24.00 -45.44 -20.81
CA GLY A 31 -23.70 -44.20 -21.53
C GLY A 31 -24.19 -44.12 -22.98
N LEU A 32 -24.61 -45.24 -23.59
CA LEU A 32 -25.04 -45.26 -25.00
C LEU A 32 -26.56 -45.26 -25.21
N HIS A 33 -27.37 -45.46 -24.16
CA HIS A 33 -28.84 -45.46 -24.27
C HIS A 33 -29.50 -44.07 -24.12
N LEU A 34 -28.72 -43.01 -23.85
CA LEU A 34 -29.21 -41.62 -23.89
C LEU A 34 -28.86 -40.88 -25.19
N PHE A 35 -28.13 -41.49 -26.12
CA PHE A 35 -27.71 -40.87 -27.37
C PHE A 35 -28.30 -41.49 -28.65
N LEU A 36 -29.21 -42.47 -28.54
CA LEU A 36 -29.89 -43.10 -29.70
C LEU A 36 -31.42 -43.14 -29.55
N GLY A 37 -32.02 -42.13 -28.91
CA GLY A 37 -33.48 -41.99 -28.81
C GLY A 37 -34.13 -41.12 -29.90
N GLN A 38 -33.38 -40.60 -30.87
CA GLN A 38 -33.90 -39.62 -31.84
C GLN A 38 -33.87 -40.05 -33.31
N GLN A 39 -33.48 -41.29 -33.64
CA GLN A 39 -33.47 -41.77 -35.04
C GLN A 39 -34.22 -43.10 -35.28
N GLY A 40 -35.10 -43.53 -34.37
CA GLY A 40 -35.96 -44.71 -34.57
C GLY A 40 -37.41 -44.40 -34.96
N ALA A 41 -37.94 -43.22 -34.62
CA ALA A 41 -39.37 -42.91 -34.81
C ALA A 41 -39.69 -42.20 -36.14
N ALA A 42 -38.69 -41.66 -36.85
CA ALA A 42 -38.86 -41.07 -38.17
C ALA A 42 -38.90 -42.11 -39.32
N ALA A 43 -38.70 -43.40 -39.02
CA ALA A 43 -38.62 -44.48 -40.01
C ALA A 43 -39.91 -45.32 -40.16
N LEU A 44 -40.98 -45.01 -39.43
CA LEU A 44 -42.22 -45.83 -39.46
C LEU A 44 -43.52 -45.08 -39.73
N GLY A 45 -43.48 -43.81 -40.17
CA GLY A 45 -44.57 -43.14 -40.91
C GLY A 45 -46.01 -43.54 -40.52
N LEU A 46 -46.36 -43.49 -39.24
CA LEU A 46 -47.72 -43.74 -38.75
C LEU A 46 -48.21 -42.49 -38.03
N GLU A 47 -49.11 -41.80 -38.70
CA GLU A 47 -49.87 -40.67 -38.18
C GLU A 47 -50.74 -41.09 -36.98
N SER A 48 -50.87 -40.13 -36.05
CA SER A 48 -52.01 -39.84 -35.17
C SER A 48 -52.67 -40.99 -34.40
N VAL A 49 -52.67 -40.90 -33.07
CA VAL A 49 -53.91 -40.89 -32.27
C VAL A 49 -53.68 -40.06 -30.99
N GLN A 50 -54.44 -38.99 -30.83
CA GLN A 50 -54.66 -38.31 -29.55
C GLN A 50 -55.45 -39.23 -28.61
N VAL A 51 -54.97 -39.45 -27.38
CA VAL A 51 -55.87 -39.61 -26.21
C VAL A 51 -55.20 -38.97 -25.00
N GLY A 52 -55.95 -38.10 -24.33
CA GLY A 52 -55.47 -37.22 -23.28
C GLY A 52 -54.99 -37.92 -22.01
N SER A 53 -53.91 -37.36 -21.47
CA SER A 53 -53.56 -37.35 -20.06
C SER A 53 -52.61 -36.17 -19.89
N GLU A 54 -52.80 -35.35 -18.87
CA GLU A 54 -51.92 -34.25 -18.50
C GLU A 54 -50.46 -34.72 -18.45
N VAL A 55 -49.70 -34.49 -19.53
CA VAL A 55 -48.25 -34.57 -19.52
C VAL A 55 -47.80 -33.24 -18.97
N GLN A 56 -47.53 -33.19 -17.66
CA GLN A 56 -46.65 -32.17 -17.11
C GLN A 56 -45.36 -32.20 -17.93
N ASP A 57 -45.06 -31.07 -18.54
CA ASP A 57 -44.03 -30.89 -19.55
C ASP A 57 -42.65 -31.32 -19.02
N GLY A 58 -42.20 -32.51 -19.40
CA GLY A 58 -40.90 -33.05 -19.03
C GLY A 58 -39.71 -32.25 -19.59
N SER A 59 -39.96 -31.29 -20.48
CA SER A 59 -38.96 -30.35 -20.99
C SER A 59 -38.50 -29.38 -19.90
N GLU A 60 -39.42 -28.82 -19.11
CA GLU A 60 -39.12 -27.84 -18.06
C GLU A 60 -38.29 -28.46 -16.92
N VAL A 61 -38.63 -29.71 -16.53
CA VAL A 61 -37.88 -30.44 -15.50
C VAL A 61 -36.47 -30.76 -15.97
N LYS A 62 -36.31 -31.17 -17.24
CA LYS A 62 -35.01 -31.47 -17.83
C LYS A 62 -34.14 -30.21 -17.94
N GLU A 63 -34.70 -29.11 -18.41
CA GLU A 63 -34.01 -27.81 -18.49
C GLU A 63 -33.60 -27.30 -17.10
N ALA A 64 -34.49 -27.41 -16.10
CA ALA A 64 -34.17 -27.05 -14.73
C ALA A 64 -33.04 -27.91 -14.13
N LEU A 65 -33.02 -29.21 -14.41
CA LEU A 65 -31.97 -30.12 -13.95
C LEU A 65 -30.63 -29.83 -14.64
N THR A 66 -30.66 -29.59 -15.95
CA THR A 66 -29.49 -29.22 -16.75
C THR A 66 -28.92 -27.88 -16.28
N ARG A 67 -29.77 -26.87 -16.02
CA ARG A 67 -29.34 -25.58 -15.48
C ARG A 67 -28.68 -25.71 -14.10
N ARG A 68 -29.23 -26.54 -13.21
CA ARG A 68 -28.63 -26.82 -11.89
C ARG A 68 -27.27 -27.53 -12.00
N LEU A 69 -27.13 -28.49 -12.90
CA LEU A 69 -25.85 -29.19 -13.14
C LEU A 69 -24.79 -28.24 -13.68
N TYR A 70 -25.15 -27.31 -14.59
CA TYR A 70 -24.24 -26.28 -15.07
C TYR A 70 -23.85 -25.28 -13.97
N GLU A 71 -24.80 -24.82 -13.16
CA GLU A 71 -24.54 -23.97 -12.00
C GLU A 71 -23.55 -24.61 -11.02
N GLU A 72 -23.77 -25.88 -10.66
CA GLU A 72 -22.90 -26.62 -9.74
C GLU A 72 -21.50 -26.79 -10.32
N LYS A 73 -21.39 -27.09 -11.61
CA LYS A 73 -20.10 -27.23 -12.29
C LYS A 73 -19.33 -25.90 -12.33
N GLU A 74 -19.99 -24.80 -12.67
CA GLU A 74 -19.36 -23.48 -12.73
C GLU A 74 -18.96 -22.96 -11.34
N SER A 75 -19.86 -23.07 -10.34
CA SER A 75 -19.53 -22.66 -8.97
C SER A 75 -18.37 -23.47 -8.40
N LYS A 76 -18.36 -24.79 -8.62
CA LYS A 76 -17.23 -25.65 -8.21
C LYS A 76 -15.93 -25.25 -8.90
N TRP A 77 -15.96 -25.00 -10.22
CA TRP A 77 -14.77 -24.57 -10.94
C TRP A 77 -14.22 -23.27 -10.37
N ILE A 78 -15.08 -22.28 -10.09
CA ILE A 78 -14.67 -20.97 -9.54
C ILE A 78 -14.01 -21.17 -8.16
N LEU A 79 -14.66 -21.91 -7.27
CA LEU A 79 -14.14 -22.16 -5.92
C LEU A 79 -12.83 -22.93 -5.94
N ASP A 80 -12.72 -23.98 -6.77
CA ASP A 80 -11.49 -24.76 -6.94
C ASP A 80 -10.37 -23.90 -7.57
N ALA A 81 -10.71 -22.99 -8.48
CA ALA A 81 -9.75 -22.06 -9.09
C ALA A 81 -9.21 -21.04 -8.08
N VAL A 82 -10.09 -20.46 -7.26
CA VAL A 82 -9.68 -19.54 -6.17
C VAL A 82 -8.81 -20.29 -5.15
N GLY A 83 -9.16 -21.53 -4.81
CA GLY A 83 -8.38 -22.36 -3.88
C GLY A 83 -6.99 -22.75 -4.39
N ARG A 84 -6.72 -22.63 -5.70
CA ARG A 84 -5.38 -22.84 -6.28
C ARG A 84 -4.49 -21.60 -6.25
N MET A 85 -5.03 -20.44 -5.87
CA MET A 85 -4.25 -19.21 -5.79
C MET A 85 -3.23 -19.32 -4.65
N PRO A 86 -1.95 -18.97 -4.90
CA PRO A 86 -0.93 -19.04 -3.85
C PRO A 86 -1.27 -18.07 -2.71
N GLU A 87 -0.99 -18.48 -1.48
CA GLU A 87 -1.19 -17.65 -0.28
C GLU A 87 -0.37 -16.36 -0.35
N ASP A 88 0.87 -16.45 -0.83
CA ASP A 88 1.70 -15.29 -1.15
C ASP A 88 1.91 -15.16 -2.66
N VAL A 89 1.20 -14.19 -3.26
CA VAL A 89 1.31 -13.86 -4.68
C VAL A 89 2.60 -13.12 -5.04
N ARG A 90 3.36 -12.61 -4.06
CA ARG A 90 4.64 -11.92 -4.27
C ARG A 90 5.80 -12.91 -4.37
N GLU A 91 5.69 -14.05 -3.69
CA GLU A 91 6.62 -15.17 -3.78
C GLU A 91 5.85 -16.47 -4.08
N PRO A 92 5.22 -16.57 -5.27
CA PRO A 92 4.30 -17.65 -5.55
C PRO A 92 5.04 -18.99 -5.65
N LYS A 93 4.62 -19.96 -4.82
CA LYS A 93 5.10 -21.34 -4.89
C LYS A 93 4.23 -22.13 -5.86
N GLY A 94 4.85 -22.77 -6.85
CA GLY A 94 4.16 -23.68 -7.77
C GLY A 94 3.36 -23.02 -8.90
N MET A 95 3.42 -21.69 -9.06
CA MET A 95 2.78 -20.96 -10.16
C MET A 95 3.61 -19.72 -10.54
N SER A 96 3.77 -19.47 -11.83
CA SER A 96 4.39 -18.24 -12.32
C SER A 96 3.44 -17.03 -12.25
N ILE A 97 3.98 -15.81 -12.22
CA ILE A 97 3.18 -14.58 -12.24
C ILE A 97 2.21 -14.54 -13.44
N GLY A 98 2.66 -14.99 -14.62
CA GLY A 98 1.83 -15.04 -15.82
C GLY A 98 0.67 -16.04 -15.73
N GLU A 99 0.87 -17.16 -15.04
CA GLU A 99 -0.21 -18.13 -14.77
C GLU A 99 -1.22 -17.58 -13.76
N ILE A 100 -0.75 -16.90 -12.71
CA ILE A 100 -1.61 -16.22 -11.72
C ILE A 100 -2.48 -15.17 -12.41
N GLN A 101 -1.90 -14.37 -13.31
CA GLN A 101 -2.64 -13.35 -14.06
C GLN A 101 -3.73 -13.97 -14.95
N LYS A 102 -3.40 -15.03 -15.69
CA LYS A 102 -4.38 -15.74 -16.53
C LYS A 102 -5.51 -16.35 -15.70
N LEU A 103 -5.17 -16.99 -14.57
CA LEU A 103 -6.15 -17.59 -13.68
C LEU A 103 -7.06 -16.53 -13.05
N THR A 104 -6.50 -15.39 -12.65
CA THR A 104 -7.25 -14.22 -12.15
C THR A 104 -8.27 -13.75 -13.17
N ASP A 105 -7.85 -13.57 -14.43
CA ASP A 105 -8.74 -13.09 -15.50
C ASP A 105 -9.86 -14.09 -15.78
N GLU A 106 -9.55 -15.40 -15.80
CA GLU A 106 -10.54 -16.45 -16.01
C GLU A 106 -11.54 -16.54 -14.87
N ILE A 107 -11.09 -16.43 -13.61
CA ILE A 107 -11.98 -16.41 -12.44
C ILE A 107 -12.92 -15.21 -12.48
N LEU A 108 -12.41 -14.01 -12.77
CA LEU A 108 -13.26 -12.81 -12.82
C LEU A 108 -14.27 -12.89 -13.97
N LEU A 109 -13.86 -13.36 -15.15
CA LEU A 109 -14.75 -13.53 -16.29
C LEU A 109 -15.89 -14.54 -15.98
N ARG A 110 -15.55 -15.70 -15.43
CA ARG A 110 -16.53 -16.73 -15.08
C ARG A 110 -17.38 -16.33 -13.88
N GLY A 111 -16.81 -15.64 -12.90
CA GLY A 111 -17.52 -15.10 -11.74
C GLY A 111 -18.60 -14.11 -12.14
N GLU A 112 -18.27 -13.14 -12.99
CA GLU A 112 -19.27 -12.20 -13.52
C GLU A 112 -20.31 -12.88 -14.41
N GLY A 113 -19.92 -13.91 -15.17
CA GLY A 113 -20.86 -14.78 -15.87
C GLY A 113 -21.82 -15.48 -14.90
N TYR A 114 -21.29 -16.06 -13.82
CA TYR A 114 -22.08 -16.75 -12.80
C TYR A 114 -23.09 -15.82 -12.13
N PHE A 115 -22.69 -14.59 -11.76
CA PHE A 115 -23.59 -13.60 -11.16
C PHE A 115 -24.74 -13.19 -12.08
N ARG A 116 -24.49 -13.13 -13.40
CA ARG A 116 -25.51 -12.80 -14.39
C ARG A 116 -26.46 -13.98 -14.66
N ASP A 117 -25.90 -15.18 -14.79
CA ASP A 117 -26.64 -16.35 -15.29
C ASP A 117 -27.36 -17.11 -14.16
N TYR A 118 -26.87 -16.97 -12.91
CA TYR A 118 -27.39 -17.61 -11.70
C TYR A 118 -27.51 -16.65 -10.49
N PRO A 119 -28.26 -15.55 -10.59
CA PRO A 119 -28.39 -14.55 -9.51
C PRO A 119 -29.02 -15.09 -8.21
N ASP A 120 -29.82 -16.16 -8.31
CA ASP A 120 -30.42 -16.87 -7.16
C ASP A 120 -29.84 -18.29 -6.99
N GLY A 121 -28.62 -18.51 -7.49
CA GLY A 121 -27.94 -19.80 -7.42
C GLY A 121 -27.70 -20.27 -5.98
N LYS A 122 -27.75 -21.59 -5.75
CA LYS A 122 -27.51 -22.21 -4.44
C LYS A 122 -26.12 -21.92 -3.89
N SER A 123 -25.13 -21.76 -4.77
CA SER A 123 -23.74 -21.52 -4.38
C SER A 123 -23.36 -20.03 -4.34
N ILE A 124 -24.30 -19.10 -4.60
CA ILE A 124 -23.96 -17.68 -4.76
C ILE A 124 -23.28 -17.08 -3.52
N SER A 125 -23.71 -17.47 -2.33
CA SER A 125 -23.14 -17.01 -1.06
C SER A 125 -21.70 -17.48 -0.81
N LYS A 126 -21.25 -18.52 -1.52
CA LYS A 126 -19.85 -18.98 -1.52
C LYS A 126 -19.04 -18.36 -2.66
N VAL A 127 -19.67 -18.16 -3.83
CA VAL A 127 -19.00 -17.62 -5.01
C VAL A 127 -18.70 -16.13 -4.85
N ILE A 128 -19.61 -15.35 -4.25
CA ILE A 128 -19.41 -13.91 -4.04
C ILE A 128 -18.14 -13.58 -3.25
N PRO A 129 -17.91 -14.10 -2.01
CA PRO A 129 -16.70 -13.78 -1.27
C PRO A 129 -15.43 -14.23 -2.01
N ALA A 130 -15.46 -15.42 -2.63
CA ALA A 130 -14.35 -15.95 -3.42
C ALA A 130 -13.96 -15.03 -4.59
N VAL A 131 -14.92 -14.55 -5.37
CA VAL A 131 -14.67 -13.64 -6.51
C VAL A 131 -14.29 -12.23 -6.02
N CYS A 132 -14.88 -11.74 -4.92
CA CYS A 132 -14.52 -10.45 -4.34
C CYS A 132 -13.05 -10.43 -3.85
N ARG A 133 -12.55 -11.52 -3.30
CA ARG A 133 -11.12 -11.68 -2.96
C ARG A 133 -10.23 -11.51 -4.20
N ILE A 134 -10.62 -12.09 -5.33
CA ILE A 134 -9.88 -11.96 -6.59
C ILE A 134 -9.97 -10.54 -7.16
N TYR A 135 -11.11 -9.86 -7.03
CA TYR A 135 -11.22 -8.44 -7.35
C TYR A 135 -10.21 -7.60 -6.57
N LEU A 136 -10.16 -7.74 -5.25
CA LEU A 136 -9.22 -6.99 -4.41
C LEU A 136 -7.76 -7.27 -4.78
N MET A 137 -7.43 -8.52 -5.04
CA MET A 137 -6.09 -8.92 -5.47
C MET A 137 -5.71 -8.34 -6.85
N ASN A 138 -6.67 -8.21 -7.78
CA ASN A 138 -6.44 -7.73 -9.15
C ASN A 138 -6.52 -6.20 -9.31
N CYS A 139 -7.04 -5.46 -8.32
CA CYS A 139 -7.42 -4.05 -8.49
C CYS A 139 -6.28 -3.16 -9.05
N ASN A 140 -5.06 -3.28 -8.55
CA ASN A 140 -3.92 -2.49 -9.01
C ASN A 140 -3.57 -2.78 -10.47
N ARG A 141 -3.53 -4.06 -10.86
CA ARG A 141 -3.28 -4.47 -12.24
C ARG A 141 -4.39 -3.94 -13.14
N HIS A 142 -5.64 -4.10 -12.73
CA HIS A 142 -6.79 -3.62 -13.50
C HIS A 142 -6.68 -2.11 -13.81
N PHE A 143 -6.32 -1.27 -12.83
CA PHE A 143 -6.18 0.16 -13.08
C PHE A 143 -4.99 0.51 -13.98
N ILE A 144 -3.85 -0.18 -13.83
CA ILE A 144 -2.66 0.01 -14.68
C ILE A 144 -2.97 -0.38 -16.13
N ASP A 145 -3.53 -1.57 -16.34
CA ASP A 145 -3.87 -2.07 -17.67
C ASP A 145 -4.95 -1.20 -18.33
N SER A 146 -5.96 -0.75 -17.58
CA SER A 146 -7.00 0.14 -18.09
C SER A 146 -6.43 1.51 -18.51
N GLY A 147 -5.51 2.07 -17.72
CA GLY A 147 -4.80 3.31 -18.08
C GLY A 147 -3.91 3.14 -19.32
N ARG A 148 -3.20 2.01 -19.43
CA ARG A 148 -2.38 1.67 -20.61
C ARG A 148 -3.25 1.55 -21.86
N LEU A 149 -4.35 0.79 -21.80
CA LEU A 149 -5.29 0.62 -22.91
C LEU A 149 -5.93 1.95 -23.32
N PHE A 150 -6.25 2.83 -22.36
CA PHE A 150 -6.74 4.18 -22.66
C PHE A 150 -5.70 4.96 -23.47
N LYS A 151 -4.43 4.91 -23.06
CA LYS A 151 -3.33 5.58 -23.76
C LYS A 151 -3.10 5.03 -25.16
N GLU A 152 -3.07 3.71 -25.31
CA GLU A 152 -2.92 3.04 -26.60
C GLU A 152 -4.04 3.44 -27.57
N ARG A 153 -5.28 3.58 -27.07
CA ARG A 153 -6.45 3.96 -27.89
C ARG A 153 -6.51 5.44 -28.23
N ASN A 154 -6.16 6.33 -27.29
CA ASN A 154 -6.40 7.76 -27.41
C ASN A 154 -5.13 8.61 -27.65
N GLY A 155 -3.94 8.00 -27.62
CA GLY A 155 -2.66 8.68 -27.79
C GLY A 155 -2.22 9.56 -26.61
N GLN A 156 -2.97 9.57 -25.51
CA GLN A 156 -2.71 10.41 -24.32
C GLN A 156 -3.06 9.67 -23.02
N ASP A 157 -2.44 10.07 -21.92
CA ASP A 157 -2.73 9.50 -20.59
C ASP A 157 -4.19 9.75 -20.18
N ALA A 158 -4.74 8.84 -19.38
CA ALA A 158 -6.13 8.92 -18.93
C ALA A 158 -6.36 10.16 -18.04
N PRO A 159 -7.42 10.97 -18.29
CA PRO A 159 -7.75 12.08 -17.40
C PRO A 159 -8.03 11.62 -15.96
N ALA A 160 -7.74 12.48 -14.99
CA ALA A 160 -7.94 12.18 -13.57
C ALA A 160 -9.41 11.82 -13.25
N ALA A 161 -10.37 12.51 -13.85
CA ALA A 161 -11.81 12.24 -13.69
C ALA A 161 -12.23 10.85 -14.21
N TRP A 162 -11.63 10.41 -15.32
CA TRP A 162 -11.87 9.06 -15.85
C TRP A 162 -11.32 8.00 -14.89
N THR A 163 -10.10 8.20 -14.39
CA THR A 163 -9.47 7.31 -13.42
C THR A 163 -10.27 7.22 -12.11
N ALA A 164 -10.81 8.35 -11.64
CA ALA A 164 -11.68 8.39 -10.46
C ALA A 164 -12.98 7.59 -10.68
N THR A 165 -13.64 7.79 -11.82
CA THR A 165 -14.87 7.07 -12.17
C THR A 165 -14.64 5.56 -12.30
N LEU A 166 -13.54 5.15 -12.95
CA LEU A 166 -13.16 3.74 -13.08
C LEU A 166 -13.00 3.09 -11.69
N LYS A 167 -12.25 3.72 -10.79
CA LYS A 167 -12.04 3.23 -9.42
C LYS A 167 -13.34 3.14 -8.65
N GLN A 168 -14.17 4.18 -8.72
CA GLN A 168 -15.45 4.21 -8.03
C GLN A 168 -16.34 3.04 -8.48
N ASN A 169 -16.58 2.88 -9.78
CA ASN A 169 -17.42 1.80 -10.31
C ASN A 169 -16.88 0.41 -9.94
N TYR A 170 -15.55 0.24 -9.92
CA TYR A 170 -14.90 -1.01 -9.56
C TYR A 170 -15.20 -1.42 -8.11
N PHE A 171 -15.02 -0.51 -7.15
CA PHE A 171 -15.28 -0.80 -5.75
C PHE A 171 -16.78 -0.83 -5.43
N ASP A 172 -17.60 -0.01 -6.09
CA ASP A 172 -19.06 -0.04 -5.94
C ASP A 172 -19.65 -1.39 -6.36
N ARG A 173 -19.08 -2.05 -7.38
CA ARG A 173 -19.45 -3.42 -7.75
C ARG A 173 -19.19 -4.41 -6.62
N ILE A 174 -18.00 -4.35 -6.01
CA ILE A 174 -17.62 -5.22 -4.87
C ILE A 174 -18.56 -4.97 -3.68
N HIS A 175 -18.79 -3.70 -3.33
CA HIS A 175 -19.69 -3.34 -2.24
C HIS A 175 -21.12 -3.83 -2.48
N THR A 176 -21.65 -3.68 -3.69
CA THR A 176 -23.00 -4.17 -4.05
C THR A 176 -23.12 -5.68 -3.85
N LEU A 177 -22.12 -6.46 -4.28
CA LEU A 177 -22.12 -7.92 -4.10
C LEU A 177 -22.07 -8.31 -2.63
N LEU A 178 -21.17 -7.68 -1.85
CA LEU A 178 -21.00 -7.99 -0.43
C LEU A 178 -22.20 -7.54 0.41
N ASP A 179 -22.75 -6.36 0.17
CA ASP A 179 -23.94 -5.85 0.88
C ASP A 179 -25.17 -6.71 0.59
N GLY A 180 -25.30 -7.23 -0.64
CA GLY A 180 -26.35 -8.19 -1.00
C GLY A 180 -26.30 -9.49 -0.19
N GLU A 181 -25.11 -10.00 0.11
CA GLU A 181 -24.95 -11.18 0.98
C GLU A 181 -25.09 -10.83 2.46
N LEU A 182 -24.55 -9.70 2.91
CA LEU A 182 -24.70 -9.24 4.28
C LEU A 182 -26.17 -9.02 4.67
N ALA A 183 -27.01 -8.54 3.75
CA ALA A 183 -28.44 -8.34 3.97
C ALA A 183 -29.23 -9.64 4.18
N LYS A 184 -28.68 -10.81 3.80
CA LYS A 184 -29.31 -12.12 3.99
C LYS A 184 -29.06 -12.71 5.38
N ILE A 185 -28.16 -12.11 6.14
CA ILE A 185 -27.72 -12.60 7.44
C ILE A 185 -28.62 -11.99 8.50
N GLY A 186 -29.35 -12.84 9.22
CA GLY A 186 -30.28 -12.38 10.28
C GLY A 186 -29.54 -11.72 11.44
N GLU A 187 -30.22 -10.83 12.17
CA GLU A 187 -29.63 -10.07 13.30
C GLU A 187 -29.12 -10.96 14.45
N GLU A 188 -29.67 -12.17 14.58
CA GLU A 188 -29.24 -13.17 15.58
C GLU A 188 -28.01 -13.97 15.15
N ALA A 189 -27.62 -13.90 13.87
CA ALA A 189 -26.38 -14.51 13.40
C ALA A 189 -25.21 -13.61 13.78
N GLY A 190 -24.17 -14.18 14.41
CA GLY A 190 -22.94 -13.45 14.75
C GLY A 190 -22.30 -12.74 13.55
N THR A 191 -21.32 -11.87 13.81
CA THR A 191 -20.69 -11.05 12.77
C THR A 191 -20.09 -11.93 11.65
N PRO A 192 -20.48 -11.75 10.38
CA PRO A 192 -19.95 -12.52 9.26
C PRO A 192 -18.56 -12.01 8.84
N CYS A 193 -17.55 -12.42 9.60
CA CYS A 193 -16.20 -11.87 9.59
C CYS A 193 -15.55 -11.80 8.20
N GLU A 194 -15.68 -12.85 7.38
CA GLU A 194 -15.09 -12.88 6.04
C GLU A 194 -15.70 -11.78 5.13
N LEU A 195 -17.02 -11.64 5.13
CA LEU A 195 -17.71 -10.63 4.32
C LEU A 195 -17.39 -9.21 4.80
N VAL A 196 -17.40 -8.99 6.12
CA VAL A 196 -17.05 -7.69 6.70
C VAL A 196 -15.60 -7.33 6.42
N ARG A 197 -14.68 -8.31 6.45
CA ARG A 197 -13.26 -8.11 6.10
C ARG A 197 -13.09 -7.72 4.64
N LEU A 198 -13.69 -8.47 3.71
CA LEU A 198 -13.62 -8.14 2.28
C LEU A 198 -14.20 -6.74 2.00
N LYS A 199 -15.25 -6.36 2.73
CA LYS A 199 -15.84 -5.02 2.65
C LYS A 199 -14.91 -3.94 3.19
N ALA A 200 -14.25 -4.19 4.32
CA ALA A 200 -13.24 -3.30 4.89
C ALA A 200 -12.04 -3.10 3.94
N ASP A 201 -11.54 -4.19 3.35
CA ASP A 201 -10.45 -4.17 2.38
C ASP A 201 -10.86 -3.44 1.08
N ALA A 202 -12.11 -3.60 0.64
CA ALA A 202 -12.64 -2.82 -0.49
C ALA A 202 -12.67 -1.31 -0.19
N PHE A 203 -13.11 -0.90 1.01
CA PHE A 203 -13.03 0.51 1.43
C PHE A 203 -11.58 1.00 1.52
N TRP A 204 -10.66 0.16 2.01
CA TRP A 204 -9.23 0.47 2.07
C TRP A 204 -8.67 0.79 0.67
N HIS A 205 -8.86 -0.13 -0.27
CA HIS A 205 -8.37 0.01 -1.64
C HIS A 205 -9.08 1.16 -2.39
N GLY A 206 -10.34 1.41 -2.06
CA GLY A 206 -11.13 2.57 -2.51
C GLY A 206 -10.78 3.90 -1.83
N GLN A 207 -9.81 3.92 -0.90
CA GLN A 207 -9.39 5.10 -0.12
C GLN A 207 -10.51 5.73 0.73
N GLN A 208 -11.53 4.96 1.10
CA GLN A 208 -12.61 5.36 2.00
C GLN A 208 -12.25 5.02 3.45
N TYR A 209 -11.17 5.61 3.97
CA TYR A 209 -10.56 5.23 5.24
C TYR A 209 -11.51 5.28 6.46
N PRO A 210 -12.38 6.29 6.64
CA PRO A 210 -13.33 6.29 7.76
C PRO A 210 -14.26 5.07 7.79
N ARG A 211 -14.73 4.62 6.62
CA ARG A 211 -15.61 3.45 6.50
C ARG A 211 -14.85 2.16 6.76
N CYS A 212 -13.64 2.06 6.21
CA CYS A 212 -12.71 0.96 6.44
C CYS A 212 -12.40 0.77 7.95
N ILE A 213 -12.11 1.87 8.65
CA ILE A 213 -11.84 1.88 10.11
C ILE A 213 -13.03 1.29 10.90
N ASN A 214 -14.25 1.69 10.56
CA ASN A 214 -15.45 1.20 11.24
C ASN A 214 -15.66 -0.30 11.03
N GLU A 215 -15.47 -0.81 9.82
CA GLU A 215 -15.62 -2.24 9.53
C GLU A 215 -14.51 -3.08 10.20
N TYR A 216 -13.26 -2.60 10.23
CA TYR A 216 -12.20 -3.31 10.98
C TYR A 216 -12.48 -3.35 12.49
N LYS A 217 -12.99 -2.27 13.08
CA LYS A 217 -13.41 -2.28 14.50
C LYS A 217 -14.52 -3.30 14.75
N ARG A 218 -15.53 -3.36 13.86
CA ARG A 218 -16.61 -4.36 13.93
C ARG A 218 -16.09 -5.80 13.90
N ILE A 219 -15.02 -6.07 13.13
CA ILE A 219 -14.36 -7.39 13.12
C ILE A 219 -13.71 -7.66 14.48
N LEU A 220 -12.95 -6.70 15.01
CA LEU A 220 -12.26 -6.86 16.31
C LEU A 220 -13.21 -7.05 17.49
N ASP A 221 -14.41 -6.48 17.43
CA ASP A 221 -15.45 -6.58 18.48
C ASP A 221 -16.26 -7.89 18.40
N GLY A 222 -16.44 -8.44 17.20
CA GLY A 222 -17.46 -9.47 16.94
C GLY A 222 -16.94 -10.83 16.46
N CYS A 223 -15.64 -10.99 16.21
CA CYS A 223 -15.06 -12.19 15.62
C CYS A 223 -14.21 -12.98 16.64
N PRO A 224 -14.58 -14.24 16.96
CA PRO A 224 -13.97 -15.00 18.05
C PRO A 224 -12.65 -15.73 17.71
N ASP A 225 -12.30 -15.95 16.44
CA ASP A 225 -11.08 -16.68 16.06
C ASP A 225 -9.90 -15.77 15.65
N ALA A 226 -8.73 -16.13 16.17
CA ALA A 226 -7.58 -15.27 16.41
C ALA A 226 -6.55 -15.15 15.27
N GLU A 227 -6.60 -15.97 14.22
CA GLU A 227 -5.49 -16.04 13.25
C GLU A 227 -5.34 -14.77 12.39
N ASP A 228 -6.43 -14.03 12.17
CA ASP A 228 -6.41 -12.80 11.36
C ASP A 228 -6.36 -11.51 12.19
N ARG A 229 -6.41 -11.62 13.52
CA ARG A 229 -6.49 -10.44 14.40
C ARG A 229 -5.29 -9.51 14.21
N ASP A 230 -4.10 -10.08 14.07
CA ASP A 230 -2.86 -9.35 13.82
C ASP A 230 -2.92 -8.56 12.52
N VAL A 231 -3.45 -9.19 11.47
CA VAL A 231 -3.59 -8.59 10.14
C VAL A 231 -4.61 -7.46 10.19
N VAL A 232 -5.75 -7.67 10.85
CA VAL A 232 -6.81 -6.67 11.01
C VAL A 232 -6.33 -5.49 11.86
N LEU A 233 -5.63 -5.73 12.97
CA LEU A 233 -5.03 -4.67 13.79
C LEU A 233 -4.01 -3.86 12.99
N THR A 234 -3.15 -4.53 12.23
CA THR A 234 -2.15 -3.85 11.38
C THR A 234 -2.79 -3.05 10.26
N ALA A 235 -3.86 -3.57 9.65
CA ALA A 235 -4.62 -2.87 8.62
C ALA A 235 -5.39 -1.66 9.18
N LEU A 236 -6.05 -1.82 10.34
CA LEU A 236 -6.72 -0.75 11.08
C LEU A 236 -5.73 0.36 11.46
N LEU A 237 -4.58 -0.01 12.02
CA LEU A 237 -3.50 0.92 12.36
C LEU A 237 -3.09 1.75 11.15
N ASN A 238 -2.85 1.09 10.01
CA ASN A 238 -2.50 1.78 8.77
C ASN A 238 -3.65 2.70 8.31
N ALA A 239 -4.93 2.34 8.55
CA ALA A 239 -6.11 3.08 8.09
C ALA A 239 -6.26 4.37 8.86
N GLN A 240 -6.10 4.27 10.18
CA GLN A 240 -6.11 5.41 11.07
C GLN A 240 -5.00 6.40 10.73
N ILE A 241 -3.79 5.93 10.39
CA ILE A 241 -2.72 6.82 9.92
C ILE A 241 -3.11 7.53 8.62
N ARG A 242 -3.72 6.81 7.66
CA ARG A 242 -4.17 7.41 6.39
C ARG A 242 -5.31 8.40 6.55
N ASP A 243 -6.17 8.18 7.54
CA ASP A 243 -7.28 9.06 7.90
C ASP A 243 -6.87 10.22 8.83
N ARG A 244 -5.59 10.29 9.22
CA ARG A 244 -5.06 11.24 10.22
C ARG A 244 -5.61 11.05 11.65
N ASP A 245 -6.22 9.90 11.95
CA ASP A 245 -6.52 9.44 13.31
C ASP A 245 -5.25 8.90 14.01
N HIS A 246 -4.27 9.78 14.21
CA HIS A 246 -2.98 9.36 14.79
C HIS A 246 -3.10 8.87 16.24
N LYS A 247 -4.07 9.38 17.00
CA LYS A 247 -4.35 8.93 18.37
C LYS A 247 -4.90 7.50 18.36
N GLY A 248 -5.92 7.24 17.55
CA GLY A 248 -6.46 5.89 17.40
C GLY A 248 -5.42 4.92 16.88
N ALA A 249 -4.58 5.33 15.94
CA ALA A 249 -3.43 4.54 15.47
C ALA A 249 -2.50 4.15 16.63
N THR A 250 -2.09 5.09 17.49
CA THR A 250 -1.23 4.73 18.63
C THR A 250 -1.88 3.72 19.58
N VAL A 251 -3.18 3.86 19.87
CA VAL A 251 -3.92 2.93 20.73
C VAL A 251 -4.01 1.53 20.11
N THR A 252 -4.30 1.44 18.81
CA THR A 252 -4.32 0.16 18.08
C THR A 252 -2.95 -0.52 18.10
N ALA A 253 -1.87 0.24 17.94
CA ALA A 253 -0.52 -0.29 18.03
C ALA A 253 -0.17 -0.77 19.46
N ASP A 254 -0.57 -0.03 20.49
CA ASP A 254 -0.38 -0.45 21.88
C ASP A 254 -1.13 -1.75 22.17
N THR A 255 -2.40 -1.86 21.73
CA THR A 255 -3.21 -3.08 21.85
C THR A 255 -2.53 -4.28 21.18
N PHE A 256 -1.92 -4.08 20.00
CA PHE A 256 -1.16 -5.13 19.34
C PHE A 256 0.06 -5.56 20.18
N LEU A 257 0.82 -4.60 20.69
CA LEU A 257 2.05 -4.86 21.44
C LEU A 257 1.80 -5.50 22.81
N GLU A 258 0.60 -5.36 23.38
CA GLU A 258 0.22 -6.02 24.63
C GLU A 258 -0.06 -7.52 24.45
N HIS A 259 -0.52 -7.93 23.27
CA HIS A 259 -1.10 -9.27 23.08
C HIS A 259 -0.49 -10.09 21.93
N HIS A 260 0.25 -9.46 21.01
CA HIS A 260 0.61 -10.05 19.71
C HIS A 260 2.09 -9.86 19.35
N THR A 261 2.98 -9.85 20.34
CA THR A 261 4.43 -9.62 20.11
C THR A 261 5.14 -10.75 19.36
N ASP A 262 4.57 -11.95 19.31
CA ASP A 262 5.06 -13.12 18.58
C ASP A 262 4.63 -13.17 17.11
N SER A 263 3.88 -12.15 16.66
CA SER A 263 3.45 -12.02 15.27
C SER A 263 4.59 -11.67 14.32
N ASP A 264 4.55 -12.25 13.12
CA ASP A 264 5.41 -11.85 11.99
C ASP A 264 5.20 -10.38 11.57
N LEU A 265 4.08 -9.76 11.96
CA LEU A 265 3.77 -8.35 11.65
C LEU A 265 4.35 -7.35 12.67
N LEU A 266 4.96 -7.84 13.76
CA LEU A 266 5.59 -7.00 14.79
C LEU A 266 6.47 -5.88 14.21
N PRO A 267 7.41 -6.15 13.25
CA PRO A 267 8.27 -5.11 12.69
C PRO A 267 7.47 -3.93 12.11
N HIS A 268 6.36 -4.23 11.43
CA HIS A 268 5.51 -3.22 10.82
C HIS A 268 4.75 -2.40 11.85
N VAL A 269 4.24 -3.02 12.92
CA VAL A 269 3.53 -2.33 14.00
C VAL A 269 4.45 -1.35 14.72
N LEU A 270 5.68 -1.78 15.06
CA LEU A 270 6.68 -0.90 15.70
C LEU A 270 6.95 0.36 14.87
N ARG A 271 7.15 0.19 13.56
CA ARG A 271 7.37 1.30 12.62
C ARG A 271 6.13 2.17 12.44
N LEU A 272 4.94 1.57 12.32
CA LEU A 272 3.69 2.31 12.11
C LEU A 272 3.32 3.14 13.33
N LYS A 273 3.60 2.67 14.55
CA LYS A 273 3.46 3.47 15.77
C LYS A 273 4.38 4.68 15.75
N ALA A 274 5.65 4.50 15.38
CA ALA A 274 6.60 5.61 15.23
C ALA A 274 6.10 6.64 14.21
N LYS A 275 5.61 6.15 13.06
CA LYS A 275 5.02 6.99 12.02
C LYS A 275 3.80 7.78 12.53
N ALA A 276 2.89 7.15 13.27
CA ALA A 276 1.73 7.83 13.86
C ALA A 276 2.14 8.95 14.82
N LEU A 277 3.15 8.71 15.68
CA LEU A 277 3.69 9.72 16.59
C LEU A 277 4.33 10.90 15.83
N GLN A 278 5.09 10.60 14.77
CA GLN A 278 5.73 11.61 13.94
C GLN A 278 4.70 12.47 13.18
N GLU A 279 3.72 11.84 12.51
CA GLU A 279 2.67 12.55 11.77
C GLU A 279 1.71 13.30 12.71
N ALA A 280 1.59 12.90 13.98
CA ALA A 280 0.92 13.68 15.03
C ALA A 280 1.74 14.89 15.55
N GLY A 281 2.99 15.07 15.11
CA GLY A 281 3.89 16.10 15.64
C GLY A 281 4.43 15.82 17.05
N ARG A 282 4.24 14.61 17.58
CA ARG A 282 4.72 14.22 18.92
C ARG A 282 6.19 13.79 18.87
N LEU A 283 7.08 14.70 18.47
CA LEU A 283 8.48 14.37 18.16
C LEU A 283 9.25 13.76 19.34
N VAL A 284 9.04 14.28 20.56
CA VAL A 284 9.69 13.76 21.78
C VAL A 284 9.24 12.33 22.09
N ASP A 285 7.93 12.05 21.95
CA ASP A 285 7.39 10.71 22.17
C ASP A 285 7.83 9.74 21.07
N CYS A 286 7.91 10.22 19.82
CA CYS A 286 8.44 9.45 18.70
C CYS A 286 9.92 9.09 18.92
N LEU A 287 10.74 10.04 19.38
CA LEU A 287 12.15 9.80 19.70
C LEU A 287 12.30 8.78 20.83
N ARG A 288 11.51 8.94 21.90
CA ARG A 288 11.50 7.98 23.02
C ARG A 288 11.11 6.58 22.53
N TRP A 289 10.11 6.50 21.66
CA TRP A 289 9.67 5.25 21.06
C TRP A 289 10.78 4.58 20.24
N TRP A 290 11.41 5.29 19.30
CA TRP A 290 12.52 4.74 18.52
C TRP A 290 13.67 4.24 19.39
N LYS A 291 14.09 5.02 20.39
CA LYS A 291 15.13 4.60 21.34
C LYS A 291 14.73 3.36 22.15
N SER A 292 13.45 3.24 22.50
CA SER A 292 12.96 2.07 23.25
C SER A 292 12.96 0.76 22.44
N ILE A 293 12.92 0.86 21.10
CA ILE A 293 12.88 -0.31 20.21
C ILE A 293 14.19 -0.54 19.44
N GLU A 294 15.17 0.35 19.57
CA GLU A 294 16.47 0.23 18.91
C GLU A 294 17.14 -1.12 19.22
N GLY A 295 17.27 -1.48 20.49
CA GLY A 295 17.84 -2.77 20.91
C GLY A 295 17.04 -3.99 20.43
N ILE A 296 15.72 -3.87 20.29
CA ILE A 296 14.88 -4.94 19.72
C ILE A 296 15.24 -5.15 18.25
N ILE A 297 15.38 -4.07 17.48
CA ILE A 297 15.76 -4.12 16.06
C ILE A 297 17.18 -4.69 15.89
N GLU A 298 18.13 -4.27 16.73
CA GLU A 298 19.50 -4.79 16.70
C GLU A 298 19.55 -6.30 17.00
N ASN A 299 18.86 -6.74 18.05
CA ASN A 299 18.79 -8.16 18.41
C ASN A 299 18.17 -8.99 17.29
N ALA A 300 17.08 -8.49 16.69
CA ALA A 300 16.44 -9.15 15.55
C ALA A 300 17.43 -9.35 14.40
N HIS A 301 18.19 -8.33 14.05
CA HIS A 301 19.21 -8.39 13.00
C HIS A 301 20.33 -9.41 13.32
N ARG A 302 20.79 -9.47 14.58
CA ARG A 302 21.91 -10.33 15.00
C ARG A 302 21.59 -11.82 15.09
N GLY A 303 20.32 -12.20 15.00
CA GLY A 303 19.91 -13.60 15.24
C GLY A 303 19.35 -13.83 16.64
N ASP A 304 19.42 -12.85 17.53
CA ASP A 304 19.11 -13.00 18.95
C ASP A 304 17.59 -13.00 19.21
N PRO A 305 17.13 -13.63 20.31
CA PRO A 305 15.74 -13.52 20.75
C PRO A 305 15.35 -12.08 21.11
N LEU A 306 14.08 -11.73 20.90
CA LEU A 306 13.56 -10.41 21.28
C LEU A 306 13.04 -10.45 22.71
N VAL A 307 13.26 -9.39 23.47
CA VAL A 307 12.80 -9.29 24.87
C VAL A 307 11.80 -8.15 24.99
N PHE A 308 10.58 -8.48 25.40
CA PHE A 308 9.49 -7.54 25.67
C PHE A 308 9.06 -7.69 27.14
N GLY A 309 9.57 -6.83 28.02
CA GLY A 309 9.37 -7.00 29.46
C GLY A 309 10.00 -8.32 29.93
N GLU A 310 9.19 -9.22 30.46
CA GLU A 310 9.62 -10.57 30.88
C GLU A 310 9.45 -11.63 29.78
N LYS A 311 8.84 -11.30 28.64
CA LYS A 311 8.58 -12.23 27.53
C LYS A 311 9.77 -12.26 26.57
N THR A 312 10.35 -13.45 26.37
CA THR A 312 11.28 -13.73 25.27
C THR A 312 10.51 -14.24 24.05
N VAL A 313 10.74 -13.64 22.89
CA VAL A 313 10.06 -13.96 21.63
C VAL A 313 11.07 -14.48 20.62
N GLU A 314 10.84 -15.69 20.12
CA GLU A 314 11.53 -16.21 18.94
C GLU A 314 10.80 -15.71 17.68
N ILE A 315 11.55 -15.24 16.69
CA ILE A 315 10.99 -14.70 15.44
C ILE A 315 11.36 -15.57 14.25
N SER A 316 10.44 -15.63 13.28
CA SER A 316 10.66 -16.33 12.01
C SER A 316 11.73 -15.64 11.15
N ASP A 317 12.29 -16.37 10.17
CA ASP A 317 13.19 -15.80 9.16
C ASP A 317 12.53 -14.66 8.36
N ARG A 318 11.21 -14.74 8.15
CA ARG A 318 10.44 -13.70 7.48
C ARG A 318 10.43 -12.42 8.30
N CYS A 319 10.04 -12.52 9.58
CA CYS A 319 10.05 -11.40 10.51
C CYS A 319 11.45 -10.78 10.61
N ARG A 320 12.49 -11.62 10.64
CA ARG A 320 13.90 -11.19 10.65
C ARG A 320 14.29 -10.38 9.41
N LYS A 321 13.86 -10.80 8.21
CA LYS A 321 14.05 -10.04 6.96
C LYS A 321 13.33 -8.69 6.98
N ASP A 322 12.15 -8.60 7.60
CA ASP A 322 11.46 -7.32 7.73
C ASP A 322 12.17 -6.39 8.74
N PHE A 323 12.74 -6.93 9.82
CA PHE A 323 13.60 -6.18 10.75
C PHE A 323 14.87 -5.63 10.10
N GLN A 324 15.45 -6.32 9.10
CA GLN A 324 16.63 -5.81 8.36
C GLN A 324 16.39 -4.39 7.84
N ARG A 325 15.22 -4.11 7.27
CA ARG A 325 14.89 -2.79 6.73
C ARG A 325 14.81 -1.72 7.82
N TYR A 326 14.43 -2.10 9.03
CA TYR A 326 14.35 -1.20 10.18
C TYR A 326 15.72 -0.96 10.81
N TYR A 327 16.58 -1.99 10.82
CA TYR A 327 17.97 -1.85 11.22
C TYR A 327 18.73 -0.88 10.32
N GLU A 328 18.41 -0.88 9.03
CA GLU A 328 18.93 0.04 8.01
C GLU A 328 18.27 1.44 7.99
N GLU A 329 17.39 1.79 8.94
CA GLU A 329 16.81 3.14 9.04
C GLU A 329 16.68 3.69 10.48
N VAL A 330 16.94 2.89 11.52
CA VAL A 330 16.65 3.24 12.91
C VAL A 330 17.50 4.41 13.40
N ASN A 331 18.82 4.37 13.14
CA ASN A 331 19.73 5.43 13.60
C ASN A 331 19.54 6.71 12.77
N PHE A 332 19.18 6.58 11.48
CA PHE A 332 18.70 7.73 10.70
C PHE A 332 17.46 8.38 11.32
N SER A 333 16.46 7.58 11.70
CA SER A 333 15.20 8.08 12.27
C SER A 333 15.42 8.77 13.61
N ILE A 334 16.25 8.19 14.49
CA ILE A 334 16.65 8.80 15.76
C ILE A 334 17.40 10.11 15.49
N GLY A 335 18.43 10.09 14.64
CA GLY A 335 19.23 11.26 14.33
C GLY A 335 18.42 12.41 13.73
N PHE A 336 17.44 12.09 12.88
CA PHE A 336 16.54 13.07 12.28
C PHE A 336 15.62 13.74 13.30
N LEU A 337 15.07 12.97 14.25
CA LEU A 337 14.25 13.51 15.34
C LEU A 337 15.08 14.36 16.31
N GLU A 338 16.29 13.90 16.67
CA GLU A 338 17.23 14.68 17.47
C GLU A 338 17.57 16.01 16.79
N PHE A 339 17.78 16.00 15.46
CA PHE A 339 18.04 17.22 14.70
C PHE A 339 16.83 18.16 14.69
N ALA A 340 15.63 17.64 14.45
CA ALA A 340 14.40 18.42 14.50
C ALA A 340 14.19 19.09 15.87
N LEU A 341 14.59 18.41 16.96
CA LEU A 341 14.54 18.91 18.34
C LEU A 341 15.70 19.85 18.71
N GLY A 342 16.68 20.07 17.83
CA GLY A 342 17.84 20.95 18.08
C GLY A 342 19.01 20.28 18.80
N ASN A 343 18.96 18.96 19.00
CA ASN A 343 20.00 18.19 19.69
C ASN A 343 21.14 17.78 18.73
N TYR A 344 21.85 18.76 18.19
CA TYR A 344 22.80 18.55 17.07
C TYR A 344 23.90 17.51 17.36
N LYS A 345 24.41 17.45 18.60
CA LYS A 345 25.43 16.46 18.99
C LYS A 345 24.89 15.03 18.95
N SER A 346 23.70 14.80 19.50
CA SER A 346 23.03 13.50 19.47
C SER A 346 22.67 13.10 18.05
N ALA A 347 22.16 14.05 17.26
CA ALA A 347 21.85 13.83 15.85
C ALA A 347 23.09 13.41 15.04
N ALA A 348 24.21 14.12 15.20
CA ALA A 348 25.47 13.77 14.55
C ALA A 348 25.92 12.35 14.92
N ALA A 349 25.89 12.00 16.22
CA ALA A 349 26.29 10.67 16.68
C ALA A 349 25.42 9.56 16.06
N SER A 350 24.09 9.74 16.04
CA SER A 350 23.20 8.76 15.42
C SER A 350 23.41 8.63 13.91
N PHE A 351 23.57 9.74 13.18
CA PHE A 351 23.87 9.67 11.74
C PHE A 351 25.23 9.04 11.45
N THR A 352 26.25 9.30 12.26
CA THR A 352 27.55 8.63 12.14
C THR A 352 27.40 7.13 12.38
N ARG A 353 26.65 6.73 13.40
CA ARG A 353 26.38 5.31 13.69
C ARG A 353 25.65 4.61 12.54
N GLU A 354 24.64 5.27 11.97
CA GLU A 354 23.94 4.78 10.78
C GLU A 354 24.91 4.58 9.60
N MET A 355 25.80 5.55 9.34
CA MET A 355 26.78 5.43 8.27
C MET A 355 27.77 4.28 8.47
N GLU A 356 28.22 4.06 9.71
CA GLU A 356 29.07 2.91 10.06
C GLU A 356 28.36 1.60 9.73
N ILE A 357 27.13 1.43 10.23
CA ILE A 357 26.31 0.22 10.01
C ILE A 357 26.09 -0.01 8.51
N LEU A 358 25.65 1.01 7.78
CA LEU A 358 25.36 0.86 6.36
C LEU A 358 26.62 0.61 5.53
N THR A 359 27.77 1.20 5.91
CA THR A 359 29.05 0.94 5.24
C THR A 359 29.49 -0.51 5.45
N GLU A 360 29.37 -1.04 6.67
CA GLU A 360 29.63 -2.44 6.97
C GLU A 360 28.74 -3.38 6.14
N LEU A 361 27.42 -3.14 6.13
CA LEU A 361 26.47 -3.93 5.36
C LEU A 361 26.71 -3.86 3.85
N ILE A 362 27.06 -2.68 3.31
CA ILE A 362 27.37 -2.49 1.89
C ILE A 362 28.64 -3.26 1.51
N ASN A 363 29.70 -3.15 2.32
CA ASN A 363 30.96 -3.85 2.07
C ASN A 363 30.79 -5.37 2.17
N ALA A 364 29.90 -5.84 3.04
CA ALA A 364 29.54 -7.25 3.16
C ALA A 364 28.55 -7.74 2.09
N GLN A 365 28.08 -6.87 1.18
CA GLN A 365 27.01 -7.16 0.20
C GLN A 365 25.69 -7.65 0.83
N GLN A 366 25.40 -7.18 2.04
CA GLN A 366 24.20 -7.52 2.83
C GLN A 366 23.19 -6.37 2.89
N ALA A 367 23.58 -5.17 2.50
CA ALA A 367 22.68 -4.02 2.47
C ALA A 367 21.55 -4.21 1.45
N SER A 368 20.30 -4.02 1.91
CA SER A 368 19.16 -3.99 1.01
C SER A 368 19.20 -2.75 0.11
N GLN A 369 18.34 -2.71 -0.92
CA GLN A 369 18.16 -1.50 -1.74
C GLN A 369 17.74 -0.30 -0.87
N VAL A 370 17.01 -0.53 0.21
CA VAL A 370 16.60 0.51 1.17
C VAL A 370 17.84 1.03 1.91
N GLY A 371 18.69 0.16 2.44
CA GLY A 371 19.95 0.55 3.07
C GLY A 371 20.87 1.36 2.17
N GLN A 372 20.97 1.01 0.88
CA GLN A 372 21.75 1.82 -0.09
C GLN A 372 21.18 3.24 -0.29
N ILE A 373 19.85 3.38 -0.26
CA ILE A 373 19.18 4.69 -0.34
C ILE A 373 19.42 5.48 0.94
N TYR A 374 19.29 4.83 2.11
CA TYR A 374 19.56 5.49 3.38
C TYR A 374 21.01 5.91 3.52
N ALA A 375 21.99 5.14 3.03
CA ALA A 375 23.39 5.55 3.07
C ALA A 375 23.62 6.91 2.40
N LYS A 376 23.08 7.10 1.19
CA LYS A 376 23.16 8.39 0.46
C LYS A 376 22.39 9.51 1.16
N ARG A 377 21.25 9.20 1.80
CA ARG A 377 20.45 10.19 2.54
C ARG A 377 21.15 10.61 3.82
N THR A 378 21.63 9.67 4.60
CA THR A 378 22.36 9.87 5.86
C THR A 378 23.63 10.65 5.59
N GLU A 379 24.43 10.28 4.58
CA GLU A 379 25.62 11.02 4.17
C GLU A 379 25.30 12.50 3.93
N ARG A 380 24.27 12.79 3.14
CA ARG A 380 23.89 14.18 2.82
C ARG A 380 23.37 14.94 4.04
N VAL A 381 22.51 14.34 4.85
CA VAL A 381 21.95 15.00 6.04
C VAL A 381 23.03 15.22 7.09
N LEU A 382 23.93 14.26 7.29
CA LEU A 382 25.08 14.38 8.19
C LEU A 382 26.03 15.47 7.71
N ASP A 383 26.39 15.48 6.42
CA ASP A 383 27.23 16.52 5.82
C ASP A 383 26.59 17.91 6.02
N SER A 384 25.29 18.03 5.76
CA SER A 384 24.56 19.28 6.01
C SER A 384 24.57 19.68 7.49
N LEU A 385 24.33 18.74 8.41
CA LEU A 385 24.36 19.02 9.84
C LEU A 385 25.74 19.51 10.28
N LEU A 386 26.81 18.80 9.92
CA LEU A 386 28.18 19.15 10.33
C LEU A 386 28.67 20.46 9.68
N ARG A 387 28.28 20.71 8.43
CA ARG A 387 28.71 21.91 7.70
C ARG A 387 27.91 23.15 8.08
N PHE A 388 26.62 23.03 8.38
CA PHE A 388 25.72 24.18 8.39
C PHE A 388 25.02 24.40 9.72
N ALA A 389 24.75 23.38 10.54
CA ALA A 389 23.98 23.57 11.77
C ALA A 389 24.68 24.56 12.73
N GLY A 390 23.94 25.57 13.20
CA GLY A 390 24.44 26.64 14.06
C GLY A 390 25.37 27.64 13.35
N LYS A 391 25.49 27.60 12.02
CA LYS A 391 26.26 28.57 11.23
C LYS A 391 25.32 29.54 10.52
N PRO A 392 25.78 30.79 10.23
CA PRO A 392 24.98 31.76 9.50
C PRO A 392 24.49 31.21 8.16
N ALA A 393 23.23 31.49 7.85
CA ALA A 393 22.63 31.19 6.56
C ALA A 393 23.33 31.95 5.42
N PRO A 394 23.71 31.27 4.31
CA PRO A 394 24.21 31.96 3.12
C PRO A 394 23.16 32.93 2.57
N ALA A 395 23.59 34.10 2.09
CA ALA A 395 22.68 35.05 1.45
C ALA A 395 22.06 34.44 0.19
N ILE A 396 20.78 34.75 -0.08
CA ILE A 396 20.12 34.33 -1.31
C ILE A 396 20.11 35.50 -2.30
N SER A 397 20.71 35.27 -3.47
CA SER A 397 20.74 36.27 -4.54
C SER A 397 20.11 35.70 -5.80
N LEU A 398 18.93 36.22 -6.13
CA LEU A 398 18.20 35.95 -7.37
C LEU A 398 18.01 37.22 -8.23
N GLY A 399 18.40 38.40 -7.74
CA GLY A 399 18.25 39.66 -8.48
C GLY A 399 16.81 39.90 -8.93
N GLU A 400 16.61 40.02 -10.24
CA GLU A 400 15.30 40.19 -10.89
C GLU A 400 14.48 38.89 -11.01
N ASP A 401 15.04 37.72 -10.65
CA ASP A 401 14.37 36.42 -10.77
C ASP A 401 13.42 36.08 -9.61
N TRP A 402 13.13 37.06 -8.75
CA TRP A 402 12.06 36.99 -7.77
C TRP A 402 10.70 37.26 -8.42
N VAL A 403 9.71 36.41 -8.11
CA VAL A 403 8.33 36.61 -8.55
C VAL A 403 7.81 37.93 -7.97
N GLY A 404 7.32 38.80 -8.85
CA GLY A 404 6.79 40.12 -8.46
C GLY A 404 7.84 41.07 -7.90
N GLY A 405 9.13 40.76 -8.01
CA GLY A 405 10.22 41.61 -7.53
C GLY A 405 10.31 41.71 -6.00
N VAL A 406 9.76 40.74 -5.25
CA VAL A 406 9.84 40.71 -3.78
C VAL A 406 11.06 39.88 -3.36
N PRO A 407 12.19 40.51 -3.00
CA PRO A 407 13.37 39.77 -2.59
C PRO A 407 13.16 39.11 -1.23
N PHE A 408 13.80 37.95 -1.05
CA PHE A 408 13.86 37.27 0.24
C PHE A 408 15.30 36.83 0.53
N ASP A 409 15.98 37.61 1.37
CA ASP A 409 17.35 37.33 1.79
C ASP A 409 17.39 37.00 3.29
N PRO A 410 17.83 35.79 3.66
CA PRO A 410 17.97 35.41 5.06
C PRO A 410 18.78 36.39 5.91
N ALA A 411 19.77 37.07 5.33
CA ALA A 411 20.58 38.05 6.06
C ALA A 411 19.78 39.30 6.48
N GLN A 412 18.70 39.63 5.77
CA GLN A 412 17.83 40.78 6.06
C GLN A 412 16.68 40.46 7.00
N GLU A 413 16.48 39.17 7.29
CA GLU A 413 15.36 38.65 8.09
C GLU A 413 15.81 38.23 9.51
N GLN A 414 16.92 38.78 10.02
CA GLN A 414 17.34 38.54 11.41
C GLN A 414 16.23 38.92 12.40
N GLY A 415 16.06 38.10 13.44
CA GLY A 415 14.97 38.18 14.41
C GLY A 415 13.73 37.37 14.02
N ASN A 416 13.60 36.93 12.76
CA ASN A 416 12.55 36.05 12.27
C ASN A 416 13.03 34.59 12.14
N VAL A 417 12.09 33.65 12.18
CA VAL A 417 12.33 32.25 11.81
C VAL A 417 12.03 32.09 10.33
N LEU A 418 12.94 31.45 9.58
CA LEU A 418 12.79 31.25 8.14
C LEU A 418 12.60 29.79 7.80
N LEU A 419 11.63 29.49 6.92
CA LEU A 419 11.52 28.22 6.22
C LEU A 419 11.81 28.44 4.74
N LEU A 420 12.88 27.83 4.25
CA LEU A 420 13.29 27.90 2.85
C LEU A 420 13.03 26.57 2.18
N LEU A 421 12.12 26.56 1.21
CA LEU A 421 11.89 25.41 0.33
C LEU A 421 12.70 25.61 -0.95
N PHE A 422 13.63 24.71 -1.21
CA PHE A 422 14.26 24.55 -2.52
C PHE A 422 13.50 23.44 -3.25
N ALA A 423 12.74 23.72 -4.30
CA ALA A 423 11.93 22.70 -4.98
C ALA A 423 11.53 23.10 -6.41
N PRO A 424 11.44 22.15 -7.36
CA PRO A 424 11.01 22.44 -8.72
C PRO A 424 9.55 22.91 -8.78
N TYR A 425 9.28 23.89 -9.65
CA TYR A 425 7.93 24.34 -9.97
C TYR A 425 7.18 23.34 -10.87
N GLU A 426 5.86 23.37 -10.80
CA GLU A 426 4.90 22.46 -11.43
C GLU A 426 5.21 20.97 -11.22
N ASN A 427 5.85 20.62 -10.10
CA ASN A 427 5.99 19.24 -9.69
C ASN A 427 4.84 18.90 -8.71
N PRO A 428 3.86 18.07 -9.12
CA PRO A 428 2.69 17.76 -8.29
C PRO A 428 3.03 17.17 -6.92
N ARG A 429 4.21 16.56 -6.79
CA ARG A 429 4.70 15.99 -5.55
C ARG A 429 4.78 16.99 -4.39
N TYR A 430 5.01 18.27 -4.70
CA TYR A 430 5.25 19.32 -3.70
C TYR A 430 4.07 20.28 -3.53
N PHE A 431 2.95 20.08 -4.23
CA PHE A 431 1.80 20.99 -4.15
C PHE A 431 1.21 21.05 -2.74
N GLU A 432 0.97 19.91 -2.09
CA GLU A 432 0.44 19.88 -0.72
C GLU A 432 1.42 20.49 0.29
N THR A 433 2.73 20.28 0.12
CA THR A 433 3.76 20.93 0.96
C THR A 433 3.73 22.45 0.83
N LEU A 434 3.61 23.00 -0.39
CA LEU A 434 3.48 24.45 -0.62
C LEU A 434 2.20 25.01 0.04
N GLU A 435 1.08 24.31 -0.09
CA GLU A 435 -0.19 24.71 0.56
C GLU A 435 -0.07 24.71 2.09
N ASN A 436 0.61 23.72 2.67
CA ASN A 436 0.77 23.63 4.12
C ASN A 436 1.77 24.65 4.66
N LEU A 437 2.81 25.00 3.89
CA LEU A 437 3.65 26.16 4.19
C LEU A 437 2.89 27.47 4.15
N GLN A 438 1.96 27.64 3.18
CA GLN A 438 1.11 28.83 3.12
C GLN A 438 0.22 28.94 4.38
N LYS A 439 -0.39 27.84 4.83
CA LYS A 439 -1.18 27.80 6.07
C LYS A 439 -0.32 28.17 7.28
N LEU A 440 0.88 27.60 7.38
CA LEU A 440 1.80 27.89 8.48
C LEU A 440 2.24 29.36 8.48
N TYR A 441 2.58 29.90 7.31
CA TYR A 441 2.93 31.31 7.11
C TYR A 441 1.80 32.26 7.52
N MET A 442 0.56 31.98 7.10
CA MET A 442 -0.60 32.79 7.48
C MET A 442 -0.91 32.70 8.98
N THR A 443 -0.62 31.57 9.61
CA THR A 443 -0.88 31.36 11.04
C THR A 443 0.15 32.05 11.92
N HIS A 444 1.44 31.96 11.57
CA HIS A 444 2.56 32.40 12.41
C HIS A 444 3.38 33.56 11.83
N GLY A 445 2.94 34.17 10.73
CA GLY A 445 3.64 35.31 10.12
C GLY A 445 3.80 36.49 11.07
N ASN A 446 2.78 36.74 11.91
CA ASN A 446 2.82 37.78 12.94
C ASN A 446 3.74 37.42 14.13
N ASP A 447 4.01 36.13 14.35
CA ASP A 447 4.90 35.65 15.42
C ASP A 447 6.38 35.72 15.02
N GLY A 448 6.65 36.10 13.75
CA GLY A 448 7.98 36.19 13.17
C GLY A 448 8.33 35.02 12.25
N LEU A 449 7.36 34.22 11.79
CA LEU A 449 7.62 33.20 10.77
C LEU A 449 7.67 33.83 9.37
N ARG A 450 8.63 33.40 8.58
CA ARG A 450 8.80 33.79 7.19
C ARG A 450 9.06 32.54 6.36
N VAL A 451 8.56 32.53 5.13
CA VAL A 451 8.70 31.40 4.21
C VAL A 451 9.25 31.92 2.89
N GLY A 452 10.11 31.15 2.24
CA GLY A 452 10.60 31.44 0.90
C GLY A 452 10.65 30.17 0.04
N TRP A 453 10.32 30.29 -1.24
CA TRP A 453 10.44 29.19 -2.20
C TRP A 453 11.42 29.52 -3.31
N ILE A 454 12.50 28.73 -3.42
CA ILE A 454 13.49 28.84 -4.49
C ILE A 454 13.32 27.64 -5.43
N ALA A 455 12.93 27.94 -6.68
CA ALA A 455 12.74 26.94 -7.71
C ALA A 455 13.99 26.78 -8.58
N SER A 456 14.26 25.56 -9.04
CA SER A 456 15.33 25.30 -10.01
C SER A 456 14.85 25.56 -11.44
N SER A 457 15.75 26.03 -12.30
CA SER A 457 15.49 26.14 -13.75
C SER A 457 15.12 24.79 -14.41
N LYS A 458 14.28 24.85 -15.45
CA LYS A 458 13.90 23.69 -16.30
C LYS A 458 14.64 23.71 -17.64
N GLY A 459 15.96 23.92 -17.62
CA GLY A 459 16.80 23.87 -18.81
C GLY A 459 16.74 25.14 -19.67
N LYS A 460 16.75 24.98 -21.00
CA LYS A 460 16.96 26.07 -21.98
C LYS A 460 15.72 26.94 -22.29
N THR A 461 14.65 26.78 -21.53
CA THR A 461 13.43 27.59 -21.72
C THR A 461 13.73 29.06 -21.45
N ASP A 462 13.07 29.97 -22.17
CA ASP A 462 13.22 31.41 -21.99
C ASP A 462 13.00 31.83 -20.52
N ARG A 463 13.83 32.75 -20.03
CA ARG A 463 13.82 33.25 -18.65
C ARG A 463 12.44 33.74 -18.23
N GLN A 464 11.83 34.60 -19.06
CA GLN A 464 10.54 35.20 -18.74
C GLN A 464 9.45 34.14 -18.70
N GLN A 465 9.46 33.23 -19.67
CA GLN A 465 8.49 32.14 -19.72
C GLN A 465 8.54 31.25 -18.45
N GLN A 466 9.72 30.99 -17.89
CA GLN A 466 9.84 30.20 -16.66
C GLN A 466 9.33 30.96 -15.44
N ILE A 467 9.65 32.25 -15.34
CA ILE A 467 9.14 33.13 -14.26
C ILE A 467 7.62 33.24 -14.34
N ASP A 468 7.05 33.41 -15.53
CA ASP A 468 5.59 33.50 -15.73
C ASP A 468 4.87 32.21 -15.29
N ARG A 469 5.48 31.03 -15.53
CA ARG A 469 4.96 29.74 -15.08
C ARG A 469 5.00 29.61 -13.56
N LEU A 470 6.10 30.01 -12.93
CA LEU A 470 6.22 30.04 -11.48
C LEU A 470 5.19 30.99 -10.87
N MET A 471 5.05 32.20 -11.41
CA MET A 471 4.06 33.20 -11.00
C MET A 471 2.62 32.68 -11.15
N SER A 472 2.31 32.05 -12.28
CA SER A 472 1.00 31.42 -12.53
C SER A 472 0.69 30.34 -11.49
N GLN A 473 1.67 29.51 -11.12
CA GLN A 473 1.50 28.54 -10.04
C GLN A 473 1.27 29.22 -8.69
N CYS A 474 2.08 30.22 -8.30
CA CYS A 474 1.89 30.96 -7.05
C CYS A 474 0.48 31.57 -6.98
N SER A 475 0.01 32.19 -8.06
CA SER A 475 -1.33 32.77 -8.13
C SER A 475 -2.43 31.72 -8.04
N ARG A 476 -2.30 30.58 -8.74
CA ARG A 476 -3.27 29.48 -8.69
C ARG A 476 -3.39 28.87 -7.29
N MET A 477 -2.28 28.81 -6.56
CA MET A 477 -2.22 28.23 -5.21
C MET A 477 -2.45 29.27 -4.10
N GLY A 478 -2.56 30.56 -4.43
CA GLY A 478 -2.74 31.64 -3.45
C GLY A 478 -1.55 31.82 -2.50
N LEU A 479 -0.32 31.61 -2.98
CA LEU A 479 0.88 31.75 -2.15
C LEU A 479 1.18 33.24 -1.89
N ALA A 480 1.27 33.60 -0.61
CA ALA A 480 1.55 34.98 -0.17
C ALA A 480 3.04 35.22 0.14
N TYR A 481 3.80 34.15 0.35
CA TYR A 481 5.22 34.24 0.64
C TYR A 481 6.07 34.35 -0.65
N PRO A 482 7.28 34.95 -0.57
CA PRO A 482 8.15 35.12 -1.73
C PRO A 482 8.54 33.80 -2.42
N ALA A 483 8.55 33.83 -3.75
CA ALA A 483 9.05 32.74 -4.58
C ALA A 483 10.02 33.29 -5.64
N GLY A 484 11.05 32.52 -5.99
CA GLY A 484 12.04 32.94 -6.99
C GLY A 484 12.61 31.76 -7.76
N LEU A 485 13.29 32.05 -8.87
CA LEU A 485 13.85 31.05 -9.77
C LEU A 485 15.38 31.17 -9.83
N ASP A 486 16.10 30.11 -9.46
CA ASP A 486 17.56 30.06 -9.63
C ASP A 486 17.90 29.66 -11.07
N LEU A 487 18.14 30.68 -11.90
CA LEU A 487 18.54 30.56 -13.31
C LEU A 487 20.05 30.53 -13.52
N ALA A 488 20.86 30.84 -12.50
CA ALA A 488 22.30 30.92 -12.65
C ALA A 488 22.91 29.54 -12.96
N ALA A 489 23.97 29.53 -13.77
CA ALA A 489 24.63 28.30 -14.17
C ALA A 489 25.10 27.51 -12.94
N GLY A 490 24.69 26.24 -12.84
CA GLY A 490 25.00 25.37 -11.71
C GLY A 490 24.11 25.57 -10.47
N SER A 491 23.10 26.44 -10.53
CA SER A 491 22.15 26.72 -9.44
C SER A 491 22.86 26.99 -8.09
N PRO A 492 23.64 28.09 -8.00
CA PRO A 492 24.50 28.37 -6.85
C PRO A 492 23.76 28.38 -5.51
N ASN A 493 22.50 28.84 -5.44
CA ASN A 493 21.76 28.84 -4.17
C ASN A 493 21.46 27.41 -3.72
N PHE A 494 21.18 26.49 -4.64
CA PHE A 494 21.05 25.06 -4.32
C PHE A 494 22.37 24.50 -3.78
N GLY A 495 23.49 24.80 -4.44
CA GLY A 495 24.83 24.35 -4.02
C GLY A 495 25.23 24.83 -2.62
N GLN A 496 25.01 26.11 -2.33
CA GLN A 496 25.37 26.74 -1.05
C GLN A 496 24.64 26.12 0.14
N TYR A 497 23.41 25.66 -0.06
CA TYR A 497 22.58 25.00 0.94
C TYR A 497 22.64 23.46 0.88
N ASN A 498 23.54 22.89 0.07
CA ASN A 498 23.65 21.44 -0.18
C ASN A 498 22.32 20.78 -0.63
N CYS A 499 21.53 21.52 -1.41
CA CYS A 499 20.27 21.07 -1.98
C CYS A 499 20.50 20.42 -3.35
N PRO A 500 19.95 19.22 -3.61
CA PRO A 500 20.04 18.62 -4.94
C PRO A 500 19.15 19.38 -5.93
N VAL A 501 19.67 19.63 -7.13
CA VAL A 501 18.88 20.18 -8.24
C VAL A 501 17.92 19.09 -8.77
N GLY A 502 16.65 19.46 -8.96
CA GLY A 502 15.59 18.53 -9.42
C GLY A 502 14.88 17.76 -8.31
N GLY A 503 15.44 17.73 -7.10
CA GLY A 503 14.74 17.29 -5.88
C GLY A 503 14.17 18.48 -5.10
N ALA A 504 13.63 18.20 -3.91
CA ALA A 504 13.30 19.25 -2.96
C ALA A 504 14.13 19.14 -1.68
N THR A 505 14.35 20.26 -1.02
CA THR A 505 14.94 20.35 0.32
C THR A 505 14.25 21.46 1.10
N MET A 506 13.88 21.17 2.34
CA MET A 506 13.45 22.18 3.32
C MET A 506 14.62 22.52 4.24
N VAL A 507 14.81 23.81 4.48
CA VAL A 507 15.80 24.34 5.40
C VAL A 507 15.10 25.26 6.39
N ALA A 508 15.40 25.11 7.68
CA ALA A 508 14.93 26.05 8.70
C ALA A 508 16.09 26.88 9.25
N ILE A 509 15.85 28.16 9.47
CA ILE A 509 16.81 29.12 10.02
C ILE A 509 16.17 29.75 11.28
N ASP A 510 16.95 29.82 12.35
CA ASP A 510 16.52 30.40 13.63
C ASP A 510 16.53 31.94 13.61
N ARG A 511 16.07 32.56 14.70
CA ARG A 511 16.02 34.03 14.85
C ARG A 511 17.41 34.70 14.79
N LYS A 512 18.49 33.95 15.04
CA LYS A 512 19.88 34.44 14.95
C LYS A 512 20.42 34.38 13.52
N GLY A 513 19.60 33.97 12.55
CA GLY A 513 20.01 33.78 11.16
C GLY A 513 20.88 32.54 10.98
N GLN A 514 20.84 31.58 11.90
CA GLN A 514 21.61 30.34 11.82
C GLN A 514 20.77 29.17 11.30
N LEU A 515 21.38 28.35 10.45
CA LEU A 515 20.78 27.11 9.97
C LEU A 515 20.51 26.17 11.14
N ALA A 516 19.25 25.81 11.35
CA ALA A 516 18.80 25.06 12.52
C ALA A 516 18.25 23.67 12.18
N TRP A 517 17.82 23.45 10.93
CA TRP A 517 17.30 22.15 10.50
C TRP A 517 17.34 21.98 8.99
N TYR A 518 17.42 20.72 8.54
CA TYR A 518 17.51 20.33 7.14
C TYR A 518 16.70 19.06 6.89
N LYS A 519 15.83 19.06 5.87
CA LYS A 519 15.08 17.89 5.42
C LYS A 519 15.17 17.75 3.90
N LEU A 520 15.73 16.62 3.47
CA LEU A 520 15.71 16.19 2.08
C LEU A 520 14.31 15.69 1.68
N ASP A 521 13.85 16.11 0.51
CA ASP A 521 12.64 15.64 -0.16
C ASP A 521 11.40 15.71 0.76
N PRO A 522 11.04 16.91 1.27
CA PRO A 522 9.85 17.09 2.08
C PRO A 522 8.59 16.72 1.29
N THR A 523 7.67 16.03 1.96
CA THR A 523 6.35 15.68 1.42
C THR A 523 5.27 16.04 2.44
N PHE A 524 4.00 15.89 2.08
CA PHE A 524 2.87 16.13 2.99
C PHE A 524 2.93 15.34 4.32
N ARG A 525 3.70 14.24 4.37
CA ARG A 525 3.89 13.46 5.60
C ARG A 525 4.84 14.11 6.59
N ASP A 526 5.62 15.09 6.14
CA ASP A 526 6.59 15.81 6.95
C ASP A 526 6.01 17.10 7.54
N ASP A 527 4.79 17.49 7.18
CA ASP A 527 4.22 18.80 7.54
C ASP A 527 4.13 19.01 9.05
N SER A 528 3.80 17.96 9.80
CA SER A 528 3.80 18.01 11.26
C SER A 528 5.20 18.22 11.81
N VAL A 529 6.23 17.59 11.23
CA VAL A 529 7.63 17.80 11.65
C VAL A 529 8.07 19.23 11.32
N ILE A 530 7.79 19.71 10.10
CA ILE A 530 8.12 21.08 9.67
C ILE A 530 7.46 22.10 10.61
N SER A 531 6.17 21.91 10.93
CA SER A 531 5.42 22.79 11.83
C SER A 531 6.02 22.79 13.23
N GLN A 532 6.37 21.62 13.78
CA GLN A 532 6.97 21.52 15.11
C GLN A 532 8.37 22.14 15.17
N VAL A 533 9.18 22.01 14.11
CA VAL A 533 10.46 22.71 14.00
C VAL A 533 10.25 24.21 14.00
N ALA A 534 9.33 24.72 13.18
CA ALA A 534 9.03 26.15 13.13
C ALA A 534 8.56 26.69 14.49
N LEU A 535 7.63 25.99 15.15
CA LEU A 535 7.11 26.36 16.47
C LEU A 535 8.19 26.34 17.56
N ARG A 536 9.08 25.34 17.54
CA ARG A 536 10.24 25.28 18.44
C ARG A 536 11.11 26.52 18.28
N LEU A 537 11.49 26.85 17.05
CA LEU A 537 12.36 27.99 16.74
C LEU A 537 11.69 29.33 17.05
N LEU A 538 10.37 29.45 16.85
CA LEU A 538 9.61 30.65 17.18
C LEU A 538 9.58 30.93 18.69
N ALA A 539 9.57 29.86 19.50
CA ALA A 539 9.60 29.92 20.95
C ALA A 539 10.99 30.26 21.53
N GLU A 540 12.05 30.19 20.72
CA GLU A 540 13.37 30.66 21.11
C GLU A 540 13.35 32.20 21.22
N SER A 541 14.03 32.74 22.23
CA SER A 541 14.15 34.19 22.39
C SER A 541 14.96 34.79 21.22
N PRO A 542 14.57 35.97 20.70
CA PRO A 542 15.30 36.68 19.64
C PRO A 542 16.78 36.89 19.95
#